data_AF-A0A4E0QZE5-F1
#
_entry.id   AF-A0A4E0QZE5-F1
#
_cell.length_a   1.000
_cell.length_b   1.000
_cell.length_c   1.000
_cell.angle_alpha   90.00
_cell.angle_beta   90.00
_cell.angle_gamma   90.00
#
_symmetry.space_group_name_H-M   'P 1'
#
loop_
_entity.id
_entity.type
_entity.pdbx_description
1 polymer ?
#
loop_
_entity_poly.entity_id
_entity_poly.type
_entity_poly.pdbx_seq_one_letter_code
_entity_poly.pdbx_strand_id
1 'polypeptide(L)'
;MCDWIVFNGRLCYNFVFCFQVWFESGVSEDAVSCHIQLLYPGRTPCFECLPPLVVASGLDEKTLKREGVCAASLPTTMGLVASLLVQNALKWLLEFGEVTSYLGYGAAKDSFYRVNLFPNPHCADQWCCRRQAERREQLERLGLPLNAPWNAEQQVVAETARRQAELNASKPKHEENEFEIEVDSVGDVDHGSSLRMTMSEEIFPLGEGVRTMYPIPKPVRQVDDPAVAGDDCCAMEPDTLEALMARMKQL
;
A
#
# COMPACT_ATOMS: atom_id res chain seq x y z
N MET A 1 -16.34 -16.54 13.65
CA MET A 1 -16.60 -15.13 13.32
C MET A 1 -16.74 -14.43 14.65
N CYS A 2 -15.76 -13.59 15.00
CA CYS A 2 -15.55 -13.12 16.36
C CYS A 2 -15.80 -11.61 16.45
N ASP A 3 -17.06 -11.19 16.33
CA ASP A 3 -17.46 -9.80 16.59
C ASP A 3 -17.54 -9.57 18.11
N TRP A 4 -16.38 -9.36 18.73
CA TRP A 4 -16.30 -9.01 20.14
C TRP A 4 -16.21 -7.51 20.31
N ILE A 5 -17.23 -6.96 20.97
CA ILE A 5 -17.33 -5.55 21.41
C ILE A 5 -16.28 -5.23 22.51
N VAL A 6 -15.69 -6.25 23.14
CA VAL A 6 -14.85 -6.13 24.33
C VAL A 6 -13.39 -6.43 23.99
N PHE A 7 -12.47 -5.54 24.38
CA PHE A 7 -11.03 -5.66 24.12
C PHE A 7 -10.39 -6.82 24.88
N ASN A 8 -10.85 -7.09 26.11
CA ASN A 8 -10.40 -8.24 26.89
C ASN A 8 -10.68 -9.59 26.20
N GLY A 9 -11.80 -9.69 25.47
CA GLY A 9 -12.09 -10.88 24.67
C GLY A 9 -11.06 -11.08 23.55
N ARG A 10 -10.69 -10.00 22.87
CA ARG A 10 -9.70 -10.01 21.77
C ARG A 10 -8.31 -10.41 22.26
N LEU A 11 -7.89 -9.91 23.43
CA LEU A 11 -6.63 -10.29 24.08
C LEU A 11 -6.58 -11.76 24.47
N CYS A 12 -7.67 -12.27 25.08
CA CYS A 12 -7.76 -13.69 25.43
C CYS A 12 -7.59 -14.60 24.20
N TYR A 13 -8.24 -14.25 23.08
CA TYR A 13 -8.06 -14.97 21.82
C TYR A 13 -6.65 -14.82 21.26
N ASN A 14 -6.02 -13.65 21.39
CA ASN A 14 -4.64 -13.48 20.94
C ASN A 14 -3.69 -14.47 21.63
N PHE A 15 -3.86 -14.66 22.94
CA PHE A 15 -3.08 -15.60 23.74
C PHE A 15 -3.38 -17.08 23.41
N VAL A 16 -4.65 -17.42 23.17
CA VAL A 16 -5.05 -18.80 22.84
C VAL A 16 -4.65 -19.19 21.42
N PHE A 17 -4.77 -18.27 20.46
CA PHE A 17 -4.52 -18.50 19.04
C PHE A 17 -3.13 -18.04 18.58
N CYS A 18 -2.13 -17.99 19.47
CA CYS A 18 -0.73 -17.71 19.12
C CYS A 18 -0.16 -18.63 18.02
N PHE A 19 -0.85 -19.74 17.70
CA PHE A 19 -0.43 -20.76 16.72
C PHE A 19 -1.34 -20.88 15.49
N GLN A 20 -2.41 -20.10 15.40
CA GLN A 20 -3.38 -20.23 14.32
C GLN A 20 -3.59 -18.88 13.64
N VAL A 21 -3.84 -18.92 12.33
CA VAL A 21 -4.28 -17.76 11.57
C VAL A 21 -5.75 -17.48 11.88
N TRP A 22 -6.08 -16.24 12.21
CA TRP A 22 -7.46 -15.84 12.46
C TRP A 22 -7.72 -14.42 11.95
N PHE A 23 -9.00 -14.09 11.82
CA PHE A 23 -9.42 -12.76 11.40
C PHE A 23 -10.14 -12.07 12.54
N GLU A 24 -9.82 -10.79 12.70
CA GLU A 24 -10.45 -9.86 13.61
C GLU A 24 -11.32 -8.88 12.81
N SER A 25 -12.44 -8.48 13.40
CA SER A 25 -13.35 -7.48 12.85
C SER A 25 -13.79 -6.51 13.94
N GLY A 26 -13.88 -5.25 13.58
CA GLY A 26 -14.27 -4.19 14.51
C GLY A 26 -15.14 -3.14 13.84
N VAL A 27 -16.11 -2.63 14.61
CA VAL A 27 -16.97 -1.50 14.26
C VAL A 27 -16.75 -0.42 15.33
N SER A 28 -16.68 0.85 14.91
CA SER A 28 -16.60 1.96 15.86
C SER A 28 -17.88 2.14 16.65
N GLU A 29 -17.79 2.74 17.85
CA GLU A 29 -18.93 3.10 18.70
C GLU A 29 -19.98 3.97 18.00
N ASP A 30 -19.54 4.83 17.08
CA ASP A 30 -20.42 5.72 16.29
C ASP A 30 -21.04 5.03 15.07
N ALA A 31 -20.76 3.74 14.84
CA ALA A 31 -21.17 2.95 13.68
C ALA A 31 -20.80 3.51 12.28
N VAL A 32 -19.97 4.56 12.18
CA VAL A 32 -19.57 5.17 10.90
C VAL A 32 -18.24 4.65 10.35
N SER A 33 -17.54 3.79 11.08
CA SER A 33 -16.29 3.20 10.61
C SER A 33 -16.15 1.76 11.04
N CYS A 34 -15.42 0.99 10.24
CA CYS A 34 -15.14 -0.40 10.54
C CYS A 34 -13.85 -0.88 9.91
N HIS A 35 -13.37 -2.05 10.36
CA HIS A 35 -12.18 -2.69 9.83
C HIS A 35 -12.26 -4.21 9.94
N ILE A 36 -11.46 -4.86 9.10
CA ILE A 36 -11.08 -6.26 9.24
C ILE A 36 -9.55 -6.37 9.24
N GLN A 37 -9.03 -7.25 10.08
CA GLN A 37 -7.61 -7.52 10.19
C GLN A 37 -7.33 -9.02 10.15
N LEU A 38 -6.35 -9.42 9.35
CA LEU A 38 -5.78 -10.76 9.33
C LEU A 38 -4.64 -10.82 10.36
N LEU A 39 -4.79 -11.72 11.33
CA LEU A 39 -3.76 -12.03 12.30
C LEU A 39 -3.11 -13.36 11.92
N TYR A 40 -1.91 -13.23 11.37
CA TYR A 40 -1.00 -14.31 11.04
C TYR A 40 0.22 -14.15 11.95
N PRO A 41 0.32 -14.95 13.03
CA PRO A 41 1.40 -14.84 14.01
C PRO A 41 2.79 -14.83 13.37
N GLY A 42 3.59 -13.80 13.69
CA GLY A 42 4.95 -13.62 13.16
C GLY A 42 5.04 -12.94 11.78
N ARG A 43 3.96 -12.90 11.00
CA ARG A 43 3.91 -12.22 9.69
C ARG A 43 3.19 -10.87 9.74
N THR A 44 2.05 -10.81 10.43
CA THR A 44 1.27 -9.57 10.66
C THR A 44 1.28 -9.24 12.16
N PRO A 45 0.99 -7.99 12.57
CA PRO A 45 0.95 -7.64 13.98
C PRO A 45 -0.13 -8.43 14.73
N CYS A 46 0.21 -8.88 15.92
CA CYS A 46 -0.77 -9.38 16.88
C CYS A 46 -1.54 -8.20 17.51
N PHE A 47 -2.61 -8.50 18.27
CA PHE A 47 -3.40 -7.45 18.91
C PHE A 47 -2.59 -6.63 19.93
N GLU A 48 -1.61 -7.24 20.59
CA GLU A 48 -0.70 -6.56 21.53
C GLU A 48 0.45 -5.80 20.84
N CYS A 49 0.68 -5.99 19.53
CA CYS A 49 1.65 -5.18 18.80
C CYS A 49 1.17 -3.74 18.65
N LEU A 50 -0.15 -3.55 18.55
CA LEU A 50 -0.82 -2.26 18.35
C LEU A 50 -1.99 -2.14 19.35
N PRO A 51 -1.72 -2.15 20.67
CA PRO A 51 -2.78 -2.15 21.66
C PRO A 51 -3.51 -0.80 21.63
N PRO A 52 -4.85 -0.78 21.70
CA PRO A 52 -5.58 0.47 21.86
C PRO A 52 -5.19 1.12 23.19
N LEU A 53 -5.29 2.46 23.26
CA LEU A 53 -4.79 3.24 24.40
C LEU A 53 -5.33 2.77 25.75
N VAL A 54 -6.58 2.31 25.79
CA VAL A 54 -7.24 1.77 27.01
C VAL A 54 -6.48 0.55 27.55
N VAL A 55 -6.09 -0.37 26.66
CA VAL A 55 -5.31 -1.57 27.00
C VAL A 55 -3.88 -1.18 27.37
N ALA A 56 -3.26 -0.29 26.59
CA ALA A 56 -1.88 0.14 26.85
C ALA A 56 -1.72 0.88 28.19
N SER A 57 -2.74 1.62 28.62
CA SER A 57 -2.74 2.38 29.88
C SER A 57 -3.17 1.53 31.09
N GLY A 58 -3.54 0.26 30.89
CA GLY A 58 -4.06 -0.61 31.94
C GLY A 58 -5.38 -0.12 32.55
N LEU A 59 -6.11 0.75 31.85
CA LEU A 59 -7.40 1.25 32.30
C LEU A 59 -8.46 0.18 32.10
N ASP A 60 -9.32 -0.01 33.10
CA ASP A 60 -10.42 -0.97 32.98
C ASP A 60 -11.41 -0.48 31.91
N GLU A 61 -11.77 -1.34 30.95
CA GLU A 61 -12.66 -1.01 29.84
C GLU A 61 -14.03 -0.49 30.34
N LYS A 62 -14.42 -0.90 31.55
CA LYS A 62 -15.63 -0.42 32.24
C LYS A 62 -15.62 1.07 32.52
N THR A 63 -14.45 1.69 32.67
CA THR A 63 -14.32 3.14 32.90
C THR A 63 -14.66 3.96 31.66
N LEU A 64 -14.54 3.38 30.47
CA LEU A 64 -14.90 4.02 29.20
C LEU A 64 -16.41 3.94 28.94
N LYS A 65 -17.05 2.86 29.40
CA LYS A 65 -18.49 2.62 29.22
C LYS A 65 -19.28 3.37 30.29
N ARG A 66 -20.01 4.41 29.89
CA ARG A 66 -21.03 5.03 30.76
C ARG A 66 -22.23 4.10 30.87
N GLU A 67 -22.62 3.76 32.10
CA GLU A 67 -23.82 2.93 32.31
C GLU A 67 -25.05 3.63 31.73
N GLY A 68 -25.84 2.87 30.93
CA GLY A 68 -27.05 3.36 30.27
C GLY A 68 -26.86 3.94 28.87
N VAL A 69 -25.64 4.01 28.33
CA VAL A 69 -25.38 4.42 26.94
C VAL A 69 -25.06 3.19 26.09
N CYS A 70 -25.90 2.92 25.09
CA CYS A 70 -25.59 1.92 24.07
C CYS A 70 -24.68 2.53 23.01
N ALA A 71 -23.65 1.79 22.59
CA ALA A 71 -22.95 2.10 21.35
C ALA A 71 -23.97 2.14 20.20
N ALA A 72 -23.80 3.07 19.26
CA ALA A 72 -24.62 3.08 18.07
C ALA A 72 -24.31 1.82 17.27
N SER A 73 -25.35 1.06 16.91
CA SER A 73 -25.22 -0.11 16.04
C SER A 73 -26.07 0.10 14.81
N LEU A 74 -25.43 0.29 13.65
CA LEU A 74 -26.12 0.42 12.38
C LEU A 74 -26.06 -0.93 11.64
N PRO A 75 -27.21 -1.58 11.34
CA PRO A 75 -27.22 -2.87 10.66
C PRO A 75 -26.46 -2.88 9.33
N THR A 76 -26.38 -1.72 8.65
CA THR A 76 -25.65 -1.59 7.38
C THR A 76 -24.14 -1.76 7.57
N THR A 77 -23.54 -1.17 8.60
CA THR A 77 -22.08 -1.32 8.82
C THR A 77 -21.71 -2.67 9.37
N MET A 78 -22.55 -3.25 10.24
CA MET A 78 -22.37 -4.63 10.68
C MET A 78 -22.46 -5.62 9.51
N GLY A 79 -23.46 -5.44 8.62
CA GLY A 79 -23.60 -6.26 7.41
C GLY A 79 -22.40 -6.12 6.48
N LEU A 80 -21.93 -4.89 6.25
CA LEU A 80 -20.76 -4.64 5.40
C LEU A 80 -19.50 -5.31 5.95
N VAL A 81 -19.21 -5.16 7.25
CA VAL A 81 -18.05 -5.81 7.89
C VAL A 81 -18.12 -7.31 7.79
N ALA A 82 -19.29 -7.89 8.07
CA ALA A 82 -19.50 -9.32 7.97
C ALA A 82 -19.24 -9.82 6.54
N SER A 83 -19.74 -9.12 5.52
CA SER A 83 -19.49 -9.44 4.12
C SER A 83 -18.00 -9.33 3.76
N LEU A 84 -17.32 -8.26 4.18
CA LEU A 84 -15.89 -8.09 3.92
C LEU A 84 -15.05 -9.18 4.60
N LEU A 85 -15.40 -9.54 5.84
CA LEU A 85 -14.72 -10.58 6.60
C LEU A 85 -14.87 -11.94 5.94
N VAL A 86 -16.10 -12.33 5.57
CA VAL A 86 -16.36 -13.60 4.86
C VAL A 86 -15.66 -13.62 3.51
N GLN A 87 -15.70 -12.52 2.76
CA GLN A 87 -15.01 -12.44 1.48
C GLN A 87 -13.49 -12.64 1.65
N ASN A 88 -12.89 -12.05 2.69
CA ASN A 88 -11.46 -12.23 2.96
C ASN A 88 -11.14 -13.66 3.45
N ALA A 89 -12.02 -14.26 4.25
CA ALA A 89 -11.89 -15.64 4.68
C ALA A 89 -12.01 -16.63 3.49
N LEU A 90 -12.92 -16.39 2.55
CA LEU A 90 -13.05 -17.20 1.34
C LEU A 90 -11.81 -17.10 0.46
N LYS A 91 -11.31 -15.87 0.20
CA LYS A 91 -10.06 -15.66 -0.53
C LYS A 91 -8.89 -16.43 0.11
N TRP A 92 -8.86 -16.48 1.44
CA TRP A 92 -7.84 -17.21 2.20
C TRP A 92 -7.99 -18.73 2.09
N LEU A 93 -9.21 -19.26 2.27
CA LEU A 93 -9.48 -20.70 2.27
C LEU A 93 -9.40 -21.35 0.89
N LEU A 94 -9.81 -20.61 -0.14
CA LEU A 94 -9.90 -21.09 -1.52
C LEU A 94 -8.74 -20.61 -2.40
N GLU A 95 -7.77 -19.88 -1.81
CA GLU A 95 -6.55 -19.39 -2.48
C GLU A 95 -6.81 -18.63 -3.79
N PHE A 96 -7.88 -17.84 -3.85
CA PHE A 96 -8.23 -17.00 -5.00
C PHE A 96 -8.21 -15.52 -4.66
N GLY A 97 -7.88 -14.71 -5.67
CA GLY A 97 -7.77 -13.27 -5.53
C GLY A 97 -6.64 -12.86 -4.56
N GLU A 98 -6.70 -11.61 -4.10
CA GLU A 98 -5.72 -11.06 -3.18
C GLU A 98 -6.31 -10.95 -1.78
N VAL A 99 -5.75 -11.68 -0.81
CA VAL A 99 -6.13 -11.57 0.61
C VAL A 99 -5.57 -10.26 1.17
N THR A 100 -6.39 -9.55 1.95
CA THR A 100 -5.98 -8.26 2.54
C THR A 100 -5.59 -8.45 4.00
N SER A 101 -4.47 -7.85 4.43
CA SER A 101 -4.05 -7.90 5.85
C SER A 101 -4.87 -6.97 6.73
N TYR A 102 -5.02 -5.70 6.34
CA TYR A 102 -5.89 -4.75 7.00
C TYR A 102 -6.71 -3.99 5.96
N LEU A 103 -8.03 -4.00 6.13
CA LEU A 103 -8.96 -3.22 5.32
C LEU A 103 -9.87 -2.44 6.26
N GLY A 104 -9.84 -1.12 6.14
CA GLY A 104 -10.77 -0.23 6.82
C GLY A 104 -11.77 0.39 5.86
N TYR A 105 -12.97 0.66 6.37
CA TYR A 105 -14.02 1.40 5.69
C TYR A 105 -14.52 2.54 6.57
N GLY A 106 -14.62 3.73 5.98
CA GLY A 106 -15.20 4.91 6.61
C GLY A 106 -16.48 5.32 5.89
N ALA A 107 -17.63 5.08 6.52
CA ALA A 107 -18.96 5.39 5.99
C ALA A 107 -19.20 6.89 5.81
N ALA A 108 -18.53 7.73 6.60
CA ALA A 108 -18.70 9.19 6.49
C ALA A 108 -18.18 9.78 5.16
N LYS A 109 -17.23 9.11 4.50
CA LYS A 109 -16.61 9.54 3.23
C LYS A 109 -16.64 8.45 2.15
N ASP A 110 -17.34 7.34 2.42
CA ASP A 110 -17.34 6.12 1.61
C ASP A 110 -15.95 5.69 1.12
N SER A 111 -14.96 5.79 2.00
CA SER A 111 -13.56 5.52 1.65
C SER A 111 -13.11 4.16 2.18
N PHE A 112 -12.56 3.34 1.28
CA PHE A 112 -11.84 2.13 1.65
C PHE A 112 -10.34 2.40 1.69
N TYR A 113 -9.66 1.90 2.71
CA TYR A 113 -8.21 2.01 2.80
C TYR A 113 -7.60 0.66 3.18
N ARG A 114 -6.55 0.28 2.44
CA ARG A 114 -5.81 -0.95 2.63
C ARG A 114 -4.45 -0.60 3.20
N VAL A 115 -4.07 -1.28 4.27
CA VAL A 115 -2.78 -1.04 4.93
C VAL A 115 -2.11 -2.38 5.15
N ASN A 116 -0.80 -2.43 4.92
CA ASN A 116 0.02 -3.56 5.34
C ASN A 116 0.72 -3.18 6.64
N LEU A 117 0.28 -3.80 7.73
CA LEU A 117 0.84 -3.56 9.05
C LEU A 117 1.94 -4.59 9.33
N PHE A 118 2.99 -4.14 10.02
CA PHE A 118 4.11 -4.97 10.43
C PHE A 118 4.06 -5.25 11.94
N PRO A 119 4.53 -6.43 12.39
CA PRO A 119 4.60 -6.75 13.81
C PRO A 119 5.63 -5.89 14.53
N ASN A 120 5.38 -5.60 15.80
CA ASN A 120 6.31 -4.88 16.67
C ASN A 120 7.42 -5.84 17.16
N PRO A 121 8.72 -5.56 16.90
CA PRO A 121 9.84 -6.37 17.38
C PRO A 121 9.94 -6.45 18.91
N HIS A 122 9.34 -5.50 19.62
CA HIS A 122 9.32 -5.40 21.07
C HIS A 122 7.89 -5.55 21.62
N CYS A 123 7.13 -6.49 21.06
CA CYS A 123 5.79 -6.82 21.54
C CYS A 123 5.83 -7.34 22.99
N ALA A 124 4.78 -7.03 23.77
CA ALA A 124 4.64 -7.52 25.14
C ALA A 124 4.49 -9.05 25.20
N ASP A 125 3.74 -9.63 24.26
CA ASP A 125 3.67 -11.08 24.08
C ASP A 125 5.02 -11.69 23.59
N GLN A 126 5.56 -12.58 24.42
CA GLN A 126 6.77 -13.35 24.12
C GLN A 126 6.57 -14.34 22.97
N TRP A 127 5.36 -14.90 22.81
CA TRP A 127 5.07 -15.84 21.73
C TRP A 127 5.08 -15.15 20.38
N CYS A 128 4.49 -13.95 20.28
CA CYS A 128 4.61 -13.10 19.11
C CYS A 128 6.08 -12.88 18.72
N CYS A 129 6.94 -12.51 19.66
CA CYS A 129 8.37 -12.29 19.39
C CYS A 129 9.08 -13.55 18.90
N ARG A 130 8.78 -14.72 19.47
CA ARG A 130 9.31 -16.01 19.00
C ARG A 130 8.88 -16.31 17.56
N ARG A 131 7.59 -16.12 17.23
CA ARG A 131 7.06 -16.32 15.87
C ARG A 131 7.68 -15.35 14.86
N GLN A 132 7.96 -14.11 15.26
CA GLN A 132 8.69 -13.15 14.43
C GLN A 132 10.13 -13.63 14.15
N ALA A 133 10.82 -14.22 15.13
CA ALA A 133 12.14 -14.81 14.93
C ALA A 133 12.10 -15.98 13.93
N GLU A 134 11.16 -16.93 14.10
CA GLU A 134 10.94 -18.03 13.15
C GLU A 134 10.66 -17.52 11.72
N ARG A 135 9.86 -16.45 11.60
CA ARG A 135 9.56 -15.83 10.32
C ARG A 135 10.81 -15.21 9.68
N ARG A 136 11.67 -14.54 10.46
CA ARG A 136 12.92 -13.97 9.95
C ARG A 136 13.85 -15.05 9.41
N GLU A 137 14.04 -16.14 10.14
CA GLU A 137 14.81 -17.29 9.65
C GLU A 137 14.22 -17.88 8.36
N GLN A 138 12.88 -17.95 8.27
CA GLN A 138 12.21 -18.41 7.05
C GLN A 138 12.48 -17.48 5.86
N LEU A 139 12.43 -16.16 6.06
CA LEU A 139 12.73 -15.17 5.02
C LEU A 139 14.18 -15.27 4.54
N GLU A 140 15.13 -15.43 5.47
CA GLU A 140 16.55 -15.64 5.15
C GLU A 140 16.76 -16.91 4.32
N ARG A 141 16.11 -18.02 4.68
CA ARG A 141 16.17 -19.27 3.90
C ARG A 141 15.61 -19.12 2.49
N LEU A 142 14.62 -18.26 2.31
CA LEU A 142 14.02 -17.95 1.00
C LEU A 142 14.79 -16.87 0.22
N GLY A 143 15.80 -16.24 0.82
CA GLY A 143 16.51 -15.11 0.23
C GLY A 143 15.66 -13.85 0.05
N LEU A 144 14.55 -13.74 0.80
CA LEU A 144 13.66 -12.58 0.78
C LEU A 144 14.13 -11.52 1.78
N PRO A 145 13.83 -10.23 1.53
CA PRO A 145 14.21 -9.17 2.46
C PRO A 145 13.53 -9.36 3.82
N LEU A 146 14.22 -9.03 4.92
CA LEU A 146 13.68 -9.21 6.28
C LEU A 146 12.43 -8.37 6.56
N ASN A 147 12.29 -7.22 5.88
CA ASN A 147 11.13 -6.33 5.93
C ASN A 147 10.10 -6.64 4.83
N ALA A 148 10.14 -7.84 4.26
CA ALA A 148 9.17 -8.27 3.26
C ALA A 148 7.73 -8.21 3.81
N PRO A 149 6.73 -7.88 2.97
CA PRO A 149 5.34 -7.92 3.36
C PRO A 149 4.93 -9.35 3.77
N TRP A 150 3.85 -9.43 4.55
CA TRP A 150 3.34 -10.69 5.10
C TRP A 150 3.03 -11.76 4.02
N ASN A 151 2.65 -11.33 2.80
CA ASN A 151 2.31 -12.16 1.65
C ASN A 151 3.38 -12.19 0.55
N ALA A 152 4.65 -11.86 0.86
CA ALA A 152 5.73 -11.80 -0.13
C ALA A 152 5.86 -13.07 -1.00
N GLU A 153 5.70 -14.25 -0.40
CA GLU A 153 5.70 -15.53 -1.12
C GLU A 153 4.63 -15.57 -2.22
N GLN A 154 3.39 -15.17 -1.88
CA GLN A 154 2.26 -15.14 -2.81
C GLN A 154 2.46 -14.06 -3.88
N GLN A 155 3.06 -12.92 -3.53
CA GLN A 155 3.35 -11.86 -4.49
C GLN A 155 4.38 -12.30 -5.54
N VAL A 156 5.45 -12.97 -5.13
CA VAL A 156 6.46 -13.52 -6.06
C VAL A 156 5.82 -14.54 -7.00
N VAL A 157 5.00 -15.46 -6.47
CA VAL A 157 4.28 -16.45 -7.30
C VAL A 157 3.33 -15.74 -8.28
N ALA A 158 2.56 -14.76 -7.81
CA ALA A 158 1.64 -14.01 -8.66
C ALA A 158 2.37 -13.20 -9.75
N GLU A 159 3.51 -12.59 -9.42
CA GLU A 159 4.32 -11.82 -10.37
C GLU A 159 4.94 -12.72 -11.44
N THR A 160 5.48 -13.88 -11.05
CA THR A 160 6.00 -14.88 -12.02
C THR A 160 4.89 -15.42 -12.92
N ALA A 161 3.70 -15.70 -12.38
CA ALA A 161 2.54 -16.13 -13.15
C ALA A 161 2.05 -15.03 -14.11
N ARG A 162 2.05 -13.76 -13.69
CA ARG A 162 1.73 -12.61 -14.55
C ARG A 162 2.74 -12.45 -15.69
N ARG A 163 4.05 -12.50 -15.41
CA ARG A 163 5.09 -12.44 -16.44
C ARG A 163 4.96 -13.59 -17.44
N GLN A 164 4.69 -14.80 -16.97
CA GLN A 164 4.42 -15.95 -17.85
C GLN A 164 3.14 -15.74 -18.68
N ALA A 165 2.08 -15.18 -18.09
CA ALA A 165 0.85 -14.86 -18.80
C ALA A 165 1.05 -13.75 -19.85
N GLU A 166 1.88 -12.73 -19.58
CA GLU A 166 2.26 -11.68 -20.52
C GLU A 166 3.06 -12.24 -21.69
N LEU A 167 4.07 -13.08 -21.42
CA LEU A 167 4.81 -13.83 -22.46
C LEU A 167 3.88 -14.69 -23.31
N ASN A 168 2.88 -15.32 -22.69
CA ASN A 168 1.86 -16.11 -23.41
C ASN A 168 0.85 -15.22 -24.16
N ALA A 169 0.53 -14.04 -23.64
CA ALA A 169 -0.41 -13.08 -24.23
C ALA A 169 0.20 -12.22 -25.34
N SER A 170 1.53 -12.17 -25.45
CA SER A 170 2.23 -11.67 -26.64
C SER A 170 1.88 -12.50 -27.90
N LYS A 171 1.26 -13.67 -27.75
CA LYS A 171 0.64 -14.36 -28.87
C LYS A 171 -0.70 -13.68 -29.19
N PRO A 172 -0.96 -13.29 -30.45
CA PRO A 172 -2.24 -12.69 -30.83
C PRO A 172 -3.38 -13.64 -30.47
N LYS A 173 -4.27 -13.22 -29.57
CA LYS A 173 -5.45 -14.00 -29.15
C LYS A 173 -6.57 -13.95 -30.18
N HIS A 174 -6.56 -12.94 -31.04
CA HIS A 174 -7.51 -12.78 -32.13
C HIS A 174 -6.91 -13.42 -33.38
N GLU A 175 -7.55 -14.49 -33.87
CA GLU A 175 -7.15 -15.18 -35.10
C GLU A 175 -7.36 -14.29 -36.34
N GLU A 176 -8.32 -13.36 -36.27
CA GLU A 176 -8.65 -12.40 -37.31
C GLU A 176 -8.72 -10.99 -36.72
N ASN A 177 -8.04 -10.04 -37.35
CA ASN A 177 -8.12 -8.60 -37.06
C ASN A 177 -8.48 -7.85 -38.35
N GLU A 178 -9.67 -8.11 -38.87
CA GLU A 178 -10.17 -7.58 -40.15
C GLU A 178 -10.16 -6.04 -40.20
N PHE A 179 -10.33 -5.40 -39.04
CA PHE A 179 -10.40 -3.95 -38.92
C PHE A 179 -9.05 -3.29 -38.57
N GLU A 180 -7.94 -4.04 -38.64
CA GLU A 180 -6.58 -3.56 -38.36
C GLU A 180 -6.49 -2.74 -37.06
N ILE A 181 -7.19 -3.20 -36.01
CA ILE A 181 -7.25 -2.47 -34.74
C ILE A 181 -5.89 -2.63 -34.05
N GLU A 182 -5.17 -1.52 -33.93
CA GLU A 182 -3.90 -1.43 -33.21
C GLU A 182 -4.15 -1.02 -31.75
N VAL A 183 -3.51 -1.71 -30.81
CA VAL A 183 -3.52 -1.29 -29.40
C VAL A 183 -2.49 -0.20 -29.24
N ASP A 184 -2.96 1.04 -29.09
CA ASP A 184 -2.08 2.17 -28.84
C ASP A 184 -1.41 2.00 -27.47
N SER A 185 -0.09 2.13 -27.41
CA SER A 185 0.70 1.92 -26.19
C SER A 185 0.57 3.06 -25.16
N VAL A 186 -0.24 4.07 -25.49
CA VAL A 186 -0.57 5.18 -24.61
C VAL A 186 -1.69 4.72 -23.67
N GLY A 187 -1.30 4.39 -22.44
CA GLY A 187 -2.23 4.03 -21.36
C GLY A 187 -3.34 5.07 -21.18
N ASP A 188 -4.49 4.58 -20.72
CA ASP A 188 -5.73 5.30 -20.41
C ASP A 188 -5.55 6.82 -20.29
N VAL A 189 -6.04 7.53 -21.30
CA VAL A 189 -6.28 8.97 -21.20
C VAL A 189 -7.50 9.14 -20.27
N ASP A 190 -7.25 9.12 -18.97
CA ASP A 190 -8.17 9.57 -17.95
C ASP A 190 -8.62 10.98 -18.34
N HIS A 191 -9.86 11.10 -18.81
CA HIS A 191 -10.48 12.38 -19.14
C HIS A 191 -10.74 13.15 -17.84
N GLY A 192 -9.70 13.75 -17.27
CA GLY A 192 -9.88 14.67 -16.17
C GLY A 192 -8.70 14.93 -15.23
N SER A 193 -7.51 15.27 -15.71
CA SER A 193 -6.66 16.26 -15.00
C SER A 193 -5.47 16.70 -15.85
N SER A 194 -5.50 17.96 -16.29
CA SER A 194 -4.35 18.67 -16.80
C SER A 194 -3.27 18.78 -15.70
N LEU A 195 -2.07 18.22 -15.92
CA LEU A 195 -0.75 18.76 -15.51
C LEU A 195 0.40 17.75 -15.74
N ARG A 196 1.14 17.98 -16.83
CA ARG A 196 2.59 17.80 -17.09
C ARG A 196 3.35 16.58 -16.51
N MET A 197 3.78 15.73 -17.46
CA MET A 197 5.05 14.98 -17.60
C MET A 197 6.14 15.16 -16.53
N THR A 198 6.79 14.04 -16.16
CA THR A 198 8.22 13.77 -16.46
C THR A 198 8.63 12.31 -16.20
N MET A 199 9.53 11.81 -17.05
CA MET A 199 10.46 10.65 -16.92
C MET A 199 9.93 9.27 -17.31
N SER A 200 10.65 8.40 -18.04
CA SER A 200 11.89 8.48 -18.82
C SER A 200 11.99 7.17 -19.62
N GLU A 201 12.44 7.27 -20.87
CA GLU A 201 12.47 6.18 -21.86
C GLU A 201 13.51 5.10 -21.51
N GLU A 202 13.06 3.87 -21.23
CA GLU A 202 13.83 2.68 -21.56
C GLU A 202 13.24 2.06 -22.82
N ILE A 203 14.06 2.04 -23.88
CA ILE A 203 13.73 1.46 -25.18
C ILE A 203 13.69 -0.06 -25.02
N PHE A 204 12.48 -0.63 -24.93
CA PHE A 204 12.32 -2.08 -25.11
C PHE A 204 12.68 -2.42 -26.56
N PRO A 205 13.54 -3.43 -26.81
CA PRO A 205 13.86 -3.84 -28.18
C PRO A 205 12.62 -4.49 -28.78
N LEU A 206 11.93 -3.78 -29.67
CA LEU A 206 10.88 -4.36 -30.50
C LEU A 206 11.52 -5.48 -31.34
N GLY A 207 10.86 -6.65 -31.38
CA GLY A 207 11.34 -7.84 -32.07
C GLY A 207 11.63 -7.63 -33.57
N GLU A 208 12.44 -8.52 -34.14
CA GLU A 208 12.83 -8.49 -35.56
C GLU A 208 11.62 -8.36 -36.49
N GLY A 209 11.56 -7.26 -37.24
CA GLY A 209 10.54 -7.02 -38.27
C GLY A 209 9.66 -5.80 -38.04
N VAL A 210 9.67 -5.19 -36.85
CA VAL A 210 8.89 -3.97 -36.57
C VAL A 210 9.74 -2.73 -36.84
N ARG A 211 9.24 -1.82 -37.67
CA ARG A 211 9.86 -0.51 -37.93
C ARG A 211 8.87 0.60 -37.59
N THR A 212 9.36 1.65 -36.95
CA THR A 212 8.57 2.86 -36.69
C THR A 212 8.19 3.53 -38.01
N MET A 213 6.89 3.76 -38.23
CA MET A 213 6.35 4.32 -39.49
C MET A 213 6.84 5.75 -39.77
N TYR A 214 7.17 6.51 -38.73
CA TYR A 214 7.72 7.85 -38.84
C TYR A 214 8.94 7.99 -37.94
N PRO A 215 10.01 8.68 -38.38
CA PRO A 215 11.10 9.02 -37.50
C PRO A 215 10.56 9.96 -36.42
N ILE A 216 10.72 9.57 -35.16
CA ILE A 216 10.44 10.45 -34.02
C ILE A 216 11.30 11.71 -34.23
N PRO A 217 10.69 12.90 -34.32
CA PRO A 217 11.46 14.12 -34.45
C PRO A 217 12.38 14.25 -33.26
N LYS A 218 13.70 14.32 -33.49
CA LYS A 218 14.64 14.70 -32.43
C LYS A 218 14.13 16.03 -31.86
N PRO A 219 14.03 16.17 -30.53
CA PRO A 219 13.60 17.44 -29.94
C PRO A 219 14.56 18.52 -30.44
N VAL A 220 14.01 19.42 -31.26
CA VAL A 220 14.68 20.64 -31.68
C VAL A 220 14.87 21.42 -30.40
N ARG A 221 16.12 21.69 -30.03
CA ARG A 221 16.45 22.68 -28.99
C ARG A 221 15.76 23.98 -29.39
N GLN A 222 14.69 24.34 -28.68
CA GLN A 222 14.21 25.72 -28.68
C GLN A 222 15.33 26.56 -28.09
N VAL A 223 16.02 27.28 -28.98
CA VAL A 223 16.84 28.43 -28.62
C VAL A 223 15.85 29.58 -28.52
N ASP A 224 15.37 29.82 -27.31
CA ASP A 224 14.76 31.09 -26.95
C ASP A 224 15.90 32.12 -26.87
N ASP A 225 16.03 32.98 -27.89
CA ASP A 225 16.01 34.44 -27.75
C ASP A 225 16.56 35.16 -29.01
N PRO A 226 16.00 36.32 -29.40
CA PRO A 226 16.50 37.13 -30.50
C PRO A 226 17.80 37.87 -30.09
N ALA A 227 18.82 37.76 -30.93
CA ALA A 227 20.05 38.52 -30.79
C ALA A 227 19.81 40.03 -31.05
N VAL A 228 20.04 40.87 -30.05
CA VAL A 228 20.50 42.26 -30.23
C VAL A 228 21.65 42.54 -29.24
N ALA A 229 22.83 42.70 -29.85
CA ALA A 229 24.11 43.27 -29.42
C ALA A 229 24.26 43.86 -28.00
N GLY A 230 25.39 43.50 -27.35
CA GLY A 230 26.10 44.39 -26.42
C GLY A 230 26.86 43.69 -25.29
N ASP A 231 28.20 43.66 -25.44
CA ASP A 231 29.26 43.62 -24.41
C ASP A 231 29.27 42.59 -23.26
N ASP A 232 30.34 41.78 -23.29
CA ASP A 232 31.32 41.57 -22.21
C ASP A 232 30.84 41.68 -20.75
N CYS A 233 30.89 40.57 -19.99
CA CYS A 233 31.88 40.39 -18.92
C CYS A 233 31.62 39.16 -18.00
N CYS A 234 32.69 38.39 -17.81
CA CYS A 234 33.19 37.76 -16.59
C CYS A 234 32.23 37.08 -15.58
N ALA A 235 32.48 35.78 -15.42
CA ALA A 235 32.20 35.00 -14.22
C ALA A 235 32.69 35.72 -12.94
N MET A 236 31.89 35.70 -11.88
CA MET A 236 32.30 36.14 -10.55
C MET A 236 32.09 35.02 -9.52
N GLU A 237 33.19 34.72 -8.85
CA GLU A 237 33.43 33.82 -7.72
C GLU A 237 32.57 34.15 -6.48
N PRO A 238 32.44 33.22 -5.50
CA PRO A 238 31.56 33.41 -4.35
C PRO A 238 32.10 34.47 -3.37
N ASP A 239 31.32 35.53 -3.15
CA ASP A 239 31.63 36.60 -2.21
C ASP A 239 31.75 36.09 -0.75
N THR A 240 32.79 36.54 -0.06
CA THR A 240 33.08 36.20 1.34
C THR A 240 32.26 37.01 2.34
N LEU A 241 32.00 36.40 3.51
CA LEU A 241 31.07 36.83 4.56
C LEU A 241 31.20 38.30 5.01
N GLU A 242 32.40 38.88 4.93
CA GLU A 242 32.69 40.25 5.34
C GLU A 242 32.01 41.29 4.41
N ALA A 243 31.87 40.98 3.12
CA ALA A 243 31.18 41.85 2.16
C ALA A 243 29.66 41.90 2.42
N LEU A 244 29.08 40.80 2.90
CA LEU A 244 27.66 40.73 3.26
C LEU A 244 27.37 41.56 4.53
N MET A 245 28.27 41.49 5.52
CA MET A 245 28.12 42.23 6.78
C MET A 245 28.28 43.74 6.62
N ALA A 246 29.10 44.20 5.67
CA ALA A 246 29.21 45.63 5.35
C ALA A 246 27.92 46.20 4.76
N ARG A 247 27.20 45.40 3.95
CA ARG A 247 25.97 45.80 3.26
C ARG A 247 24.76 45.96 4.20
N MET A 248 24.70 45.16 5.26
CA MET A 248 23.64 45.26 6.27
C MET A 248 23.80 46.46 7.22
N LYS A 249 24.97 47.10 7.26
CA LYS A 249 25.26 48.23 8.14
C LYS A 249 24.86 49.60 7.55
N GLN A 250 24.34 49.62 6.33
CA GLN A 250 23.89 50.83 5.63
C GLN A 250 22.37 50.89 5.41
N LEU A 251 21.61 50.00 6.06
CA LEU A 251 20.14 50.06 6.17
C LEU A 251 19.73 50.55 7.56
#